data_AF-A0A0H4KL64-F1
#
_entry.id   AF-A0A0H4KL64-F1
#
_cell.length_a   1.000
_cell.length_b   1.000
_cell.length_c   1.000
_cell.angle_alpha   90.00
_cell.angle_beta   90.00
_cell.angle_gamma   90.00
#
_symmetry.space_group_name_H-M   'P 1'
#
loop_
_entity.id
_entity.type
_entity.pdbx_description
1 polymer ?
#
loop_
_entity_poly.entity_id
_entity_poly.type
_entity_poly.pdbx_seq_one_letter_code
_entity_poly.pdbx_strand_id
1 'polypeptide(L)'
;MNVSQLVNFIYEGAANMRNDFRIRLMKGVAFLLLFSLVAFTQLGPHLSQTTIGIIGFIIFLVYILSDVLFEEKRWTLKLMQTYLSTMLFIVGIIEMHRMVTTCCIIGILMVPYLIEELK
;
A
#
# COMPACT_ATOMS: atom_id res chain seq x y z
N MET A 1 -1.57 41.30 -8.23
CA MET A 1 -1.79 39.92 -8.71
C MET A 1 -2.94 39.96 -9.71
N ASN A 2 -2.71 39.62 -10.97
CA ASN A 2 -3.74 39.73 -12.02
C ASN A 2 -4.83 38.66 -11.85
N VAL A 3 -6.07 38.97 -12.26
CA VAL A 3 -7.24 38.06 -12.16
C VAL A 3 -6.96 36.71 -12.83
N SER A 4 -6.21 36.68 -13.93
CA SER A 4 -5.79 35.44 -14.60
C SER A 4 -4.86 34.58 -13.76
N GLN A 5 -3.96 35.17 -12.95
CA GLN A 5 -3.09 34.43 -12.05
C GLN A 5 -3.87 33.86 -10.86
N LEU A 6 -4.88 34.59 -10.37
CA LEU A 6 -5.76 34.11 -9.30
C LEU A 6 -6.58 32.89 -9.77
N VAL A 7 -7.11 32.94 -11.00
CA VAL A 7 -7.86 31.81 -11.59
C VAL A 7 -6.98 30.59 -11.81
N ASN A 8 -5.77 30.75 -12.33
CA ASN A 8 -4.83 29.63 -12.47
C ASN A 8 -4.43 29.03 -11.12
N PHE A 9 -4.21 29.86 -10.10
CA PHE A 9 -3.86 29.38 -8.76
C PHE A 9 -5.00 28.56 -8.12
N ILE A 10 -6.26 28.97 -8.33
CA ILE A 10 -7.43 28.23 -7.85
C ILE A 10 -7.61 26.92 -8.62
N TYR A 11 -7.41 26.93 -9.95
CA TYR A 11 -7.52 25.72 -10.77
C TYR A 11 -6.42 24.71 -10.46
N GLU A 12 -5.17 25.15 -10.34
CA GLU A 12 -4.04 24.30 -9.94
C GLU A 12 -4.23 23.78 -8.52
N GLY A 13 -4.67 24.63 -7.58
CA GLY A 13 -4.98 24.22 -6.21
C GLY A 13 -6.10 23.17 -6.12
N ALA A 14 -7.17 23.33 -6.90
CA ALA A 14 -8.29 22.37 -6.95
C ALA A 14 -7.89 21.05 -7.63
N ALA A 15 -7.05 21.10 -8.66
CA ALA A 15 -6.51 19.90 -9.31
C ALA A 15 -5.57 19.14 -8.37
N ASN A 16 -4.73 19.86 -7.62
CA ASN A 16 -3.81 19.26 -6.66
C ASN A 16 -4.55 18.57 -5.50
N MET A 17 -5.56 19.24 -4.92
CA MET A 17 -6.41 18.65 -3.87
C MET A 17 -7.18 17.41 -4.35
N ARG A 18 -7.59 17.37 -5.62
CA ARG A 18 -8.27 16.20 -6.20
C ARG A 18 -7.32 14.99 -6.34
N ASN A 19 -6.07 15.22 -6.72
CA ASN A 19 -5.08 14.15 -6.82
C ASN A 19 -4.71 13.60 -5.43
N ASP A 20 -4.50 14.46 -4.43
CA ASP A 20 -4.26 14.04 -3.05
C ASP A 20 -5.38 13.19 -2.47
N PHE A 21 -6.63 13.52 -2.81
CA PHE A 21 -7.78 12.74 -2.39
C PHE A 21 -7.82 11.38 -3.10
N ARG A 22 -7.54 11.32 -4.42
CA ARG A 22 -7.46 10.05 -5.17
C ARG A 22 -6.35 9.14 -4.65
N ILE A 23 -5.22 9.70 -4.27
CA ILE A 23 -4.08 8.97 -3.70
C ILE A 23 -4.46 8.35 -2.36
N ARG A 24 -5.01 9.16 -1.45
CA ARG A 24 -5.50 8.67 -0.14
C ARG A 24 -6.58 7.61 -0.29
N LEU A 25 -7.48 7.78 -1.26
CA LEU A 25 -8.55 6.84 -1.53
C LEU A 25 -8.02 5.51 -2.11
N MET A 26 -7.04 5.55 -3.02
CA MET A 26 -6.37 4.34 -3.52
C MET A 26 -5.63 3.60 -2.41
N LYS A 27 -4.93 4.31 -1.53
CA LYS A 27 -4.29 3.71 -0.35
C LYS A 27 -5.32 3.07 0.59
N GLY A 28 -6.41 3.76 0.88
CA GLY A 28 -7.50 3.24 1.69
C GLY A 28 -8.09 1.96 1.11
N VAL A 29 -8.34 1.94 -0.21
CA VAL A 29 -8.84 0.75 -0.91
C VAL A 29 -7.82 -0.40 -0.90
N ALA A 30 -6.53 -0.12 -1.08
CA ALA A 30 -5.48 -1.14 -0.99
C ALA A 30 -5.38 -1.75 0.41
N PHE A 31 -5.51 -0.92 1.45
CA PHE A 31 -5.58 -1.37 2.85
C PHE A 31 -6.81 -2.24 3.10
N LEU A 32 -7.97 -1.81 2.60
CA LEU A 32 -9.23 -2.55 2.72
C LEU A 32 -9.16 -3.89 2.00
N LEU A 33 -8.50 -3.94 0.84
CA LEU A 33 -8.25 -5.17 0.08
C LEU A 33 -7.30 -6.11 0.83
N LEU A 34 -6.18 -5.62 1.37
CA LEU A 34 -5.27 -6.42 2.20
C LEU A 34 -5.98 -6.98 3.44
N PHE A 35 -6.78 -6.16 4.11
CA PHE A 35 -7.55 -6.59 5.27
C PHE A 35 -8.62 -7.62 4.91
N SER A 36 -9.32 -7.44 3.78
CA SER A 36 -10.29 -8.40 3.28
C SER A 36 -9.64 -9.74 2.94
N LEU A 37 -8.41 -9.73 2.39
CA LEU A 37 -7.66 -10.94 2.11
C LEU A 37 -7.31 -11.72 3.39
N VAL A 38 -6.90 -11.03 4.45
CA VAL A 38 -6.68 -11.64 5.77
C VAL A 38 -7.96 -12.23 6.32
N ALA A 39 -9.08 -11.50 6.25
CA ALA A 39 -10.38 -12.00 6.69
C ALA A 39 -10.82 -13.24 5.90
N PHE A 40 -10.65 -13.26 4.58
CA PHE A 40 -10.98 -14.42 3.73
C PHE A 40 -10.10 -15.63 4.01
N THR A 41 -8.81 -15.43 4.25
CA THR A 41 -7.89 -16.52 4.57
C THR A 41 -8.15 -17.14 5.95
N GLN A 42 -8.78 -16.42 6.88
CA GLN A 42 -9.13 -16.92 8.22
C GLN A 42 -10.58 -17.42 8.36
N LEU A 43 -11.56 -16.75 7.73
CA LEU A 43 -13.01 -17.01 7.92
C LEU A 43 -13.70 -17.65 6.70
N GLY A 44 -13.05 -17.66 5.53
CA GLY A 44 -13.63 -18.16 4.28
C GLY A 44 -13.38 -19.65 4.02
N PRO A 45 -14.09 -20.25 3.03
CA PRO A 45 -13.82 -21.61 2.58
C PRO A 45 -12.36 -21.77 2.16
N HIS A 46 -11.79 -22.96 2.37
CA HIS A 46 -10.41 -23.29 2.00
C HIS A 46 -10.18 -23.11 0.49
N LEU A 47 -9.81 -21.90 0.08
CA LEU A 47 -9.28 -21.61 -1.25
C LEU A 47 -7.92 -22.31 -1.40
N SER A 48 -7.60 -22.74 -2.63
CA SER A 48 -6.29 -23.34 -2.90
C SER A 48 -5.18 -22.35 -2.52
N GLN A 49 -4.11 -22.85 -1.90
CA GLN A 49 -2.95 -22.02 -1.51
C GLN A 49 -2.38 -21.24 -2.71
N THR A 50 -2.42 -21.84 -3.89
CA THR A 50 -2.00 -21.21 -5.16
C THR A 50 -2.85 -19.99 -5.51
N THR A 51 -4.17 -20.08 -5.35
CA THR A 51 -5.10 -18.97 -5.60
C THR A 51 -4.86 -17.82 -4.61
N ILE A 52 -4.67 -18.14 -3.33
CA ILE A 52 -4.38 -17.16 -2.29
C ILE A 52 -3.05 -16.44 -2.57
N GLY A 53 -2.02 -17.18 -2.97
CA GLY A 53 -0.72 -16.63 -3.35
C GLY A 53 -0.80 -15.66 -4.53
N ILE A 54 -1.52 -16.03 -5.59
CA ILE A 54 -1.69 -15.18 -6.79
C ILE A 54 -2.44 -13.89 -6.43
N ILE A 55 -3.55 -13.98 -5.70
CA ILE A 55 -4.32 -12.80 -5.29
C ILE A 55 -3.49 -11.91 -4.36
N GLY A 56 -2.79 -12.51 -3.39
CA GLY A 56 -1.88 -11.79 -2.49
C GLY A 56 -0.78 -11.07 -3.25
N PHE A 57 -0.20 -11.70 -4.28
CA PHE A 57 0.82 -11.10 -5.14
C PHE A 57 0.29 -9.88 -5.90
N ILE A 58 -0.91 -9.97 -6.48
CA ILE A 58 -1.55 -8.86 -7.20
C ILE A 58 -1.77 -7.68 -6.25
N ILE A 59 -2.30 -7.93 -5.05
CA ILE A 59 -2.55 -6.88 -4.05
C ILE A 59 -1.24 -6.24 -3.59
N PHE A 60 -0.20 -7.05 -3.35
CA PHE A 60 1.12 -6.55 -2.98
C PHE A 60 1.74 -5.68 -4.07
N LEU A 61 1.58 -6.06 -5.35
CA LEU A 61 2.04 -5.27 -6.49
C LEU A 61 1.36 -3.91 -6.53
N VAL A 62 0.04 -3.86 -6.32
CA VAL A 62 -0.73 -2.61 -6.24
C VAL A 62 -0.25 -1.76 -5.06
N TYR A 63 0.03 -2.38 -3.92
CA TYR A 63 0.56 -1.68 -2.75
C TYR A 63 1.92 -1.01 -3.04
N ILE A 64 2.89 -1.76 -3.58
CA ILE A 64 4.21 -1.24 -3.95
C ILE A 64 4.09 -0.13 -5.00
N LEU A 65 3.27 -0.33 -6.03
CA LEU A 65 3.07 0.69 -7.07
C LEU A 65 2.45 1.97 -6.49
N SER A 66 1.49 1.81 -5.58
CA SER A 66 0.85 2.95 -4.92
C SER A 66 1.85 3.75 -4.09
N ASP A 67 2.73 3.04 -3.38
CA ASP A 67 3.72 3.63 -2.51
C ASP A 67 4.83 4.36 -3.28
N VAL A 68 5.35 3.73 -4.34
CA VAL A 68 6.39 4.32 -5.18
C VAL A 68 5.87 5.54 -5.95
N LEU A 69 4.68 5.44 -6.55
CA LEU A 69 4.15 6.49 -7.44
C LEU A 69 3.55 7.67 -6.69
N PHE A 70 2.90 7.46 -5.54
CA PHE A 70 2.05 8.49 -4.94
C PHE A 70 2.53 9.04 -3.61
N GLU A 71 3.51 8.42 -2.95
CA GLU A 71 3.97 8.91 -1.65
C GLU A 71 5.06 9.97 -1.82
N GLU A 72 4.91 11.16 -1.22
CA GLU A 72 5.99 12.17 -1.22
C GLU A 72 6.97 11.90 -0.06
N LYS A 73 7.80 10.87 -0.22
CA LYS A 73 8.94 10.54 0.67
C LYS A 73 10.26 10.65 -0.06
N ARG A 74 11.36 10.84 0.71
CA ARG A 74 12.73 10.75 0.16
C ARG A 74 12.92 9.40 -0.51
N TRP A 75 13.59 9.38 -1.66
CA TRP A 75 13.83 8.16 -2.45
C TRP A 75 14.42 7.02 -1.63
N THR A 76 15.32 7.31 -0.69
CA THR A 76 15.91 6.34 0.24
C THR A 76 14.87 5.68 1.14
N LEU A 77 13.91 6.45 1.67
CA LEU A 77 12.84 5.94 2.54
C LEU A 77 11.86 5.07 1.73
N LYS A 78 11.54 5.46 0.50
CA LYS A 78 10.71 4.64 -0.42
C LYS A 78 11.36 3.30 -0.71
N LEU A 79 12.66 3.31 -1.05
CA LEU A 79 13.43 2.10 -1.31
C LEU A 79 13.46 1.19 -0.08
N MET A 80 13.69 1.76 1.11
CA MET A 80 13.71 1.00 2.36
C MET A 80 12.34 0.38 2.69
N GLN A 81 11.26 1.14 2.53
CA GLN A 81 9.88 0.67 2.71
C GLN A 81 9.53 -0.45 1.72
N THR A 82 9.85 -0.27 0.45
CA THR A 82 9.67 -1.27 -0.62
C THR A 82 10.45 -2.54 -0.31
N TYR A 83 11.71 -2.40 0.13
CA TYR A 83 12.60 -3.51 0.45
C TYR A 83 12.07 -4.34 1.63
N LEU A 84 11.75 -3.68 2.76
CA LEU A 84 11.18 -4.34 3.94
C LEU A 84 9.86 -5.05 3.61
N SER A 85 8.98 -4.37 2.88
CA SER A 85 7.69 -4.93 2.49
C SER A 85 7.86 -6.16 1.59
N THR A 86 8.82 -6.13 0.66
CA THR A 86 9.13 -7.25 -0.24
C THR A 86 9.70 -8.44 0.51
N MET A 87 10.62 -8.20 1.45
CA MET A 87 11.20 -9.27 2.27
C MET A 87 10.13 -9.96 3.11
N LEU A 88 9.26 -9.20 3.78
CA LEU A 88 8.15 -9.76 4.54
C LEU A 88 7.17 -10.53 3.65
N PHE A 89 6.91 -10.04 2.44
CA PHE A 89 6.03 -10.72 1.50
C PHE A 89 6.62 -12.06 1.02
N ILE A 90 7.91 -12.10 0.71
CA ILE A 90 8.62 -13.34 0.32
C ILE A 90 8.56 -14.36 1.46
N VAL A 91 8.86 -13.95 2.70
CA VAL A 91 8.76 -14.83 3.88
C VAL A 91 7.34 -15.36 4.05
N GLY A 92 6.33 -14.49 3.92
CA GLY A 92 4.93 -14.87 4.04
C GLY A 92 4.46 -15.89 2.99
N ILE A 93 5.04 -15.87 1.78
CA ILE A 93 4.79 -16.87 0.74
C ILE A 93 5.57 -18.16 0.98
N ILE A 94 6.85 -18.10 1.37
CA ILE A 94 7.70 -19.29 1.50
C ILE A 94 7.25 -20.16 2.68
N GLU A 95 6.97 -19.56 3.83
CA GLU A 95 6.60 -20.34 5.02
C GLU A 95 5.18 -20.93 4.90
N MET A 96 4.27 -20.31 4.13
CA MET A 96 2.88 -20.74 3.93
C MET A 96 2.12 -21.15 5.22
N HIS A 97 2.58 -20.72 6.39
CA HIS A 97 1.96 -21.02 7.66
C HIS A 97 1.00 -19.88 8.02
N ARG A 98 -0.28 -20.19 8.25
CA ARG A 98 -1.35 -19.19 8.43
C ARG A 98 -0.98 -18.06 9.40
N MET A 99 -0.37 -18.39 10.54
CA MET A 99 0.08 -17.38 11.52
C MET A 99 1.20 -16.49 10.97
N VAL A 100 2.24 -17.09 10.37
CA VAL A 100 3.37 -16.35 9.80
C VAL A 100 2.89 -15.40 8.71
N THR A 101 2.10 -15.89 7.76
CA THR A 101 1.59 -15.05 6.66
C THR A 101 0.78 -13.87 7.19
N THR A 102 0.00 -14.06 8.26
CA THR A 102 -0.76 -12.98 8.91
C THR A 102 0.17 -11.95 9.55
N CYS A 103 1.19 -12.41 10.29
CA CYS A 103 2.21 -11.54 10.89
C CYS A 103 2.98 -10.75 9.83
N CYS A 104 3.34 -11.38 8.70
CA CYS A 104 4.00 -10.71 7.58
C CYS A 104 3.12 -9.62 6.97
N ILE A 105 1.82 -9.89 6.76
CA ILE A 105 0.88 -8.88 6.24
C ILE A 105 0.75 -7.71 7.22
N ILE A 106 0.56 -7.97 8.51
CA ILE A 106 0.52 -6.92 9.54
C ILE A 106 1.84 -6.11 9.54
N GLY A 107 2.97 -6.80 9.44
CA GLY A 107 4.29 -6.18 9.33
C GLY A 107 4.37 -5.22 8.14
N ILE A 108 3.97 -5.65 6.94
CA ILE A 108 3.92 -4.82 5.72
C ILE A 108 3.07 -3.57 5.95
N LEU A 109 1.93 -3.70 6.61
CA LEU A 109 1.06 -2.58 6.95
C LEU A 109 1.68 -1.62 7.98
N MET A 110 2.57 -2.11 8.85
CA MET A 110 3.28 -1.30 9.85
C MET A 110 4.55 -0.60 9.30
N VAL A 111 5.20 -1.16 8.28
CA VAL A 111 6.40 -0.55 7.65
C VAL A 111 6.22 0.95 7.34
N PRO A 112 5.13 1.44 6.71
CA PRO A 112 4.97 2.86 6.42
C PRO A 112 5.01 3.74 7.66
N TYR A 113 4.40 3.29 8.76
CA TYR A 113 4.37 4.02 10.03
C TYR A 113 5.76 4.06 10.68
N LEU A 114 6.48 2.94 10.64
CA LEU A 114 7.85 2.84 11.16
C LEU A 114 8.83 3.73 10.38
N ILE A 115 8.65 3.82 9.06
CA ILE A 115 9.44 4.68 8.17
C ILE A 115 9.10 6.17 8.38
N GLU A 116 7.86 6.49 8.74
CA GLU A 116 7.47 7.87 9.08
C GLU A 116 8.10 8.36 10.39
N GLU A 117 8.28 7.49 11.39
CA GLU A 117 9.01 7.84 12.62
C GLU A 117 10.51 8.11 12.39
N LEU A 118 11.07 7.64 11.27
CA LEU A 118 12.47 7.85 10.88
C LEU A 118 12.71 9.17 10.12
N LYS A 119 11.66 9.95 9.85
CA LYS A 119 11.70 11.18 9.04
C LYS A 119 12.03 12.41 9.88
#